data_AF-A0A2T1CF98-F1
#
_entry.id   AF-A0A2T1CF98-F1
#
_cell.length_a   1.000
_cell.length_b   1.000
_cell.length_c   1.000
_cell.angle_alpha   90.00
_cell.angle_beta   90.00
_cell.angle_gamma   90.00
#
_symmetry.space_group_name_H-M   'P 1'
#
loop_
_entity.id
_entity.type
_entity.pdbx_description
1 polymer ?
#
loop_
_entity_poly.entity_id
_entity_poly.type
_entity_poly.pdbx_seq_one_letter_code
_entity_poly.pdbx_strand_id
1 'polypeptide(L)'
;MTARKRKSSEHPLNRLLRYGDKYQTIVWQATICSILNKLFDLAPPAIIGAAVDVVVQKQDSIVARLGITDIFQQLLILSVLSAIIWVFESVFEYALTRLWRNLAQDVQHDIRLDAYSHVQNLESAYFEERSTGALLSVLNDDINQLERFLDVGANEIIHVLTT
;
A
#
# COMPACT_ATOMS: atom_id res chain seq x y z
N MET A 1 0.81 28.33 42.60
CA MET A 1 0.63 27.04 41.91
C MET A 1 0.01 27.29 40.55
N THR A 2 0.82 27.46 39.51
CA THR A 2 0.36 27.64 38.13
C THR A 2 0.17 26.27 37.48
N ALA A 3 -1.08 25.93 37.19
CA ALA A 3 -1.43 24.70 36.49
C ALA A 3 -0.77 24.70 35.10
N ARG A 4 0.20 23.80 34.90
CA ARG A 4 0.85 23.55 33.61
C ARG A 4 -0.22 23.03 32.65
N LYS A 5 -0.72 23.89 31.76
CA LYS A 5 -1.59 23.52 30.62
C LYS A 5 -0.93 22.33 29.92
N ARG A 6 -1.54 21.14 29.98
CA ARG A 6 -1.13 20.00 29.15
C ARG A 6 -1.31 20.45 27.70
N LYS A 7 -0.21 20.70 26.97
CA LYS A 7 -0.26 20.78 25.50
C LYS A 7 -0.97 19.50 25.06
N SER A 8 -2.04 19.60 24.27
CA SER A 8 -2.61 18.43 23.63
C SER A 8 -1.50 17.82 22.78
N SER A 9 -0.92 16.72 23.26
CA SER A 9 0.11 15.98 22.56
C SER A 9 -0.52 15.47 21.28
N GLU A 10 -0.14 16.03 20.13
CA GLU A 10 -0.54 15.52 18.82
C GLU A 10 -0.29 14.01 18.80
N HIS A 11 -1.27 13.26 18.29
CA HIS A 11 -1.15 11.81 18.21
C HIS A 11 0.11 11.45 17.40
N PRO A 12 0.95 10.49 17.85
CA PRO A 12 2.21 10.14 17.17
C PRO A 12 2.03 9.83 15.67
N LEU A 13 0.92 9.16 15.32
CA LEU A 13 0.56 8.91 13.91
C LEU A 13 0.31 10.20 13.12
N ASN A 14 -0.32 11.21 13.72
CA ASN A 14 -0.54 12.49 13.04
C ASN A 14 0.79 13.23 12.80
N ARG A 15 1.74 13.09 13.72
CA ARG A 15 3.09 13.65 13.54
C ARG A 15 3.85 12.93 12.42
N LEU A 16 3.68 11.61 12.30
CA LEU A 16 4.24 10.82 11.21
C LEU A 16 3.60 11.19 9.86
N LEU A 17 2.28 11.33 9.81
CA LEU A 17 1.56 11.76 8.61
C LEU A 17 2.03 13.15 8.13
N ARG A 18 2.31 14.07 9.06
CA ARG A 18 2.86 15.39 8.73
C ARG A 18 4.28 15.33 8.15
N TYR A 19 5.08 14.32 8.50
CA TYR A 19 6.36 14.04 7.80
C TYR A 19 6.11 13.57 6.36
N GLY A 20 5.02 12.83 6.15
CA GLY A 20 4.54 12.40 4.84
C GLY A 20 3.98 13.53 3.96
N ASP A 21 3.72 14.74 4.49
CA ASP A 21 3.12 15.84 3.73
C ASP A 21 3.96 16.25 2.50
N LYS A 22 5.28 16.12 2.60
CA LYS A 22 6.20 16.35 1.48
C LYS A 22 5.97 15.36 0.32
N TYR A 23 5.38 14.20 0.60
CA TYR A 23 5.21 13.09 -0.33
C TYR A 23 3.75 12.85 -0.72
N GLN A 24 2.84 13.81 -0.48
CA GLN A 24 1.40 13.69 -0.76
C GLN A 24 1.09 13.24 -2.20
N THR A 25 1.84 13.72 -3.19
CA THR A 25 1.66 13.32 -4.60
C THR A 25 1.93 11.82 -4.79
N ILE A 26 2.98 11.29 -4.17
CA ILE A 26 3.34 9.87 -4.25
C ILE A 26 2.28 9.03 -3.53
N VAL A 27 1.87 9.46 -2.33
CA VAL A 27 0.80 8.79 -1.57
C VAL A 27 -0.50 8.73 -2.37
N TRP A 28 -0.88 9.82 -3.03
CA TRP A 28 -2.09 9.88 -3.83
C TRP A 28 -2.01 8.97 -5.07
N GLN A 29 -0.88 8.98 -5.78
CA GLN A 29 -0.63 8.08 -6.91
C GLN A 29 -0.63 6.61 -6.49
N ALA A 30 0.01 6.29 -5.36
CA ALA A 30 0.06 4.94 -4.82
C ALA A 30 -1.34 4.45 -4.44
N THR A 31 -2.11 5.29 -3.75
CA THR A 31 -3.50 4.98 -3.34
C THR A 31 -4.39 4.71 -4.55
N ILE A 32 -4.30 5.53 -5.60
CA ILE A 32 -5.08 5.30 -6.83
C ILE A 32 -4.65 3.99 -7.51
N CYS A 33 -3.35 3.73 -7.59
CA CYS A 33 -2.86 2.46 -8.15
C CYS A 33 -3.34 1.26 -7.33
N SER A 34 -3.35 1.34 -6.00
CA SER A 34 -3.86 0.30 -5.11
C SER A 34 -5.36 0.04 -5.32
N ILE A 35 -6.17 1.09 -5.42
CA ILE A 35 -7.61 0.95 -5.69
C ILE A 35 -7.84 0.33 -7.06
N LEU A 36 -7.15 0.80 -8.10
CA LEU A 36 -7.29 0.26 -9.46
C LEU A 36 -6.85 -1.20 -9.53
N ASN A 37 -5.69 -1.53 -8.97
CA ASN A 37 -5.21 -2.91 -8.86
C ASN A 37 -6.26 -3.80 -8.17
N LYS A 38 -6.82 -3.36 -7.04
CA LYS A 38 -7.86 -4.11 -6.33
C LYS A 38 -9.13 -4.36 -7.14
N LEU A 39 -9.50 -3.45 -8.04
CA LEU A 39 -10.61 -3.67 -8.97
C LEU A 39 -10.31 -4.80 -9.97
N PHE A 40 -9.06 -4.90 -10.44
CA PHE A 40 -8.63 -5.99 -11.32
C PHE A 40 -8.54 -7.33 -10.57
N ASP A 41 -8.09 -7.34 -9.32
CA ASP A 41 -8.07 -8.56 -8.47
C ASP A 41 -9.47 -9.18 -8.27
N LEU A 42 -10.54 -8.39 -8.41
CA LEU A 42 -11.92 -8.87 -8.29
C LEU A 42 -12.47 -9.47 -9.59
N ALA A 43 -11.78 -9.28 -10.72
CA ALA A 43 -12.22 -9.76 -12.02
C ALA A 43 -12.05 -11.28 -12.25
N PRO A 44 -10.99 -11.97 -11.79
CA PRO A 44 -10.83 -13.41 -11.99
C PRO A 44 -12.01 -14.27 -11.50
N PRO A 45 -12.58 -14.07 -10.30
CA PRO A 45 -13.79 -14.79 -9.88
C PRO A 45 -14.98 -14.58 -10.83
N ALA A 46 -15.18 -13.35 -11.32
CA ALA A 46 -16.24 -13.03 -12.26
C ALA A 46 -16.00 -13.69 -13.64
N ILE A 47 -14.76 -13.70 -14.14
CA ILE A 47 -14.38 -14.37 -15.37
C ILE A 47 -14.60 -15.88 -15.24
N ILE A 48 -14.18 -16.49 -14.13
CA ILE A 48 -14.39 -17.92 -13.88
C ILE A 48 -15.90 -18.24 -13.87
N GLY A 49 -16.71 -17.43 -13.19
CA GLY A 49 -18.17 -17.57 -13.19
C GLY A 49 -18.74 -17.52 -14.61
N ALA A 50 -18.35 -16.53 -15.41
CA ALA A 50 -18.78 -16.40 -16.80
C ALA A 50 -18.32 -17.59 -17.67
N ALA A 51 -17.10 -18.09 -17.48
CA ALA A 51 -16.58 -19.25 -18.21
C ALA A 51 -17.36 -20.53 -17.85
N VAL A 52 -17.69 -20.74 -16.57
CA VAL A 52 -18.53 -21.86 -16.12
C VAL A 52 -19.93 -21.75 -16.72
N ASP A 53 -20.54 -20.57 -16.72
CA ASP A 53 -21.88 -20.37 -17.30
C ASP A 53 -21.91 -20.67 -18.81
N VAL A 54 -20.88 -20.26 -19.55
CA VAL A 54 -20.72 -20.62 -20.99
C VAL A 54 -20.67 -22.14 -21.19
N VAL A 55 -19.91 -22.86 -20.37
CA VAL A 55 -19.74 -24.32 -20.48
C VAL A 55 -21.00 -25.07 -20.05
N VAL A 56 -21.69 -24.60 -19.01
CA VAL A 56 -22.83 -25.28 -18.39
C VAL A 56 -24.15 -24.97 -19.10
N GLN A 57 -24.45 -23.69 -19.36
CA GLN A 57 -25.74 -23.26 -19.92
C GLN A 57 -25.77 -23.23 -21.46
N LYS A 58 -24.61 -23.36 -22.12
CA LYS A 58 -24.43 -23.46 -23.59
C LYS A 58 -25.21 -22.39 -24.40
N GLN A 59 -26.51 -22.59 -24.63
CA GLN A 59 -27.38 -21.73 -25.45
C GLN A 59 -28.06 -20.59 -24.66
N ASP A 60 -28.12 -20.64 -23.33
CA ASP A 60 -28.75 -19.61 -22.47
C ASP A 60 -27.76 -18.73 -21.70
N SER A 61 -26.45 -18.88 -21.95
CA SER A 61 -25.43 -18.07 -21.29
C SER A 61 -25.56 -16.58 -21.67
N ILE A 62 -25.21 -15.67 -20.74
CA ILE A 62 -25.27 -14.20 -20.93
C ILE A 62 -24.53 -13.76 -22.21
N VAL A 63 -23.49 -14.51 -22.62
CA VAL A 63 -22.70 -14.27 -23.84
C VAL A 63 -23.45 -14.71 -25.11
N ALA A 64 -24.31 -15.73 -25.05
CA ALA A 64 -25.13 -16.17 -26.18
C ALA A 64 -26.21 -15.13 -26.56
N ARG A 65 -26.69 -14.33 -25.58
CA ARG A 65 -27.64 -13.22 -25.82
C ARG A 65 -27.04 -12.04 -26.60
N LEU A 66 -25.72 -11.99 -26.76
CA LEU A 66 -25.02 -11.02 -27.62
C LEU A 66 -24.84 -11.49 -29.08
N GLY A 67 -25.36 -12.67 -29.44
CA GLY A 67 -25.39 -13.16 -30.84
C GLY A 67 -24.19 -14.03 -31.25
N ILE A 68 -23.33 -14.43 -30.32
CA ILE A 68 -22.19 -15.32 -30.57
C ILE A 68 -22.62 -16.75 -30.20
N THR A 69 -22.91 -17.58 -31.20
CA THR A 69 -23.48 -18.93 -31.01
C THR A 69 -22.44 -20.03 -30.80
N ASP A 70 -21.15 -19.75 -31.01
CA ASP A 70 -20.08 -20.74 -30.87
C ASP A 70 -19.36 -20.65 -29.52
N ILE A 71 -19.40 -21.74 -28.75
CA ILE A 71 -18.78 -21.89 -27.42
C ILE A 71 -17.27 -21.62 -27.49
N PHE A 72 -16.61 -22.05 -28.57
CA PHE A 72 -15.18 -21.84 -28.75
C PHE A 72 -14.83 -20.35 -28.85
N GLN A 73 -15.63 -19.56 -29.59
CA GLN A 73 -15.45 -18.12 -29.68
C GLN A 73 -15.69 -17.40 -28.36
N GLN A 74 -16.71 -17.81 -27.59
CA GLN A 74 -16.99 -17.25 -26.26
C GLN A 74 -15.82 -17.49 -25.30
N LEU A 75 -15.28 -18.71 -25.25
CA LEU A 75 -14.12 -19.05 -24.42
C LEU A 75 -12.85 -18.36 -24.88
N LEU A 76 -12.65 -18.18 -26.19
CA LEU A 76 -11.51 -17.45 -26.73
C LEU A 76 -11.56 -15.97 -26.34
N ILE A 77 -12.72 -15.33 -26.42
CA ILE A 77 -12.91 -13.94 -25.97
C ILE A 77 -12.65 -13.81 -24.47
N LEU A 78 -13.20 -14.71 -23.64
CA LEU A 78 -12.96 -14.71 -22.20
C LEU A 78 -11.49 -14.93 -21.85
N SER A 79 -10.79 -15.79 -22.61
CA SER A 79 -9.36 -16.04 -22.42
C SER A 79 -8.51 -14.81 -22.77
N VAL A 80 -8.81 -14.12 -23.87
CA VAL A 80 -8.14 -12.88 -24.25
C VAL A 80 -8.43 -11.77 -23.23
N LEU A 81 -9.68 -11.64 -22.78
CA LEU A 81 -10.06 -10.67 -21.75
C LEU A 81 -9.33 -10.96 -20.42
N SER A 82 -9.24 -12.22 -20.02
CA SER A 82 -8.50 -12.66 -18.83
C SER A 82 -7.02 -12.28 -18.92
N ALA A 83 -6.39 -12.56 -20.07
CA ALA A 83 -4.99 -12.18 -20.29
C ALA A 83 -4.77 -10.66 -20.19
N ILE A 84 -5.69 -9.87 -20.73
CA ILE A 84 -5.65 -8.40 -20.63
C ILE A 84 -5.75 -7.96 -19.16
N ILE A 85 -6.71 -8.51 -18.41
CA ILE A 85 -6.90 -8.19 -16.98
C ILE A 85 -5.63 -8.50 -16.19
N TRP A 86 -5.05 -9.69 -16.36
CA TRP A 86 -3.82 -10.08 -15.66
C TRP A 86 -2.63 -9.17 -15.98
N VAL A 87 -2.50 -8.73 -17.24
CA VAL A 87 -1.46 -7.77 -17.63
C VAL A 87 -1.67 -6.43 -16.91
N PHE A 88 -2.89 -5.90 -16.90
CA PHE A 88 -3.17 -4.64 -16.19
C PHE A 88 -2.98 -4.77 -14.67
N GLU A 89 -3.51 -5.85 -14.07
CA GLU A 89 -3.31 -6.20 -12.67
C GLU A 89 -1.83 -6.16 -12.29
N SER A 90 -0.99 -6.89 -13.05
CA SER A 90 0.47 -6.95 -12.85
C SER A 90 1.14 -5.57 -12.98
N VAL A 91 0.71 -4.76 -13.95
CA VAL A 91 1.28 -3.41 -14.16
C VAL A 91 0.94 -2.50 -12.97
N PHE A 92 -0.30 -2.52 -12.49
CA PHE A 92 -0.71 -1.70 -11.35
C PHE A 92 -0.09 -2.20 -10.04
N GLU A 93 0.04 -3.51 -9.85
CA GLU A 93 0.73 -4.11 -8.70
C GLU A 93 2.21 -3.69 -8.65
N TYR A 94 2.89 -3.74 -9.80
CA TYR A 94 4.27 -3.27 -9.89
C TYR A 94 4.37 -1.76 -9.59
N ALA A 95 3.46 -0.97 -10.15
CA ALA A 95 3.45 0.48 -9.94
C ALA A 95 3.20 0.86 -8.48
N LEU A 96 2.19 0.28 -7.82
CA LEU A 96 1.89 0.57 -6.41
C LEU A 96 3.05 0.12 -5.52
N THR A 97 3.63 -1.06 -5.76
CA THR A 97 4.74 -1.58 -4.94
C THR A 97 5.95 -0.67 -5.02
N ARG A 98 6.26 -0.18 -6.22
CA ARG A 98 7.35 0.77 -6.43
C ARG A 98 7.10 2.10 -5.72
N LEU A 99 5.88 2.63 -5.78
CA LEU A 99 5.53 3.91 -5.16
C LEU A 99 5.60 3.83 -3.63
N TRP A 100 5.01 2.78 -3.03
CA TRP A 100 5.04 2.56 -1.58
C TRP A 100 6.47 2.34 -1.06
N ARG A 101 7.27 1.52 -1.76
CA ARG A 101 8.67 1.30 -1.37
C ARG A 101 9.51 2.57 -1.41
N ASN A 102 9.41 3.35 -2.48
CA ASN A 102 10.17 4.60 -2.59
C ASN A 102 9.75 5.59 -1.50
N LEU A 103 8.43 5.74 -1.27
CA LEU A 103 7.91 6.57 -0.19
C LEU A 103 8.47 6.15 1.18
N ALA A 104 8.42 4.87 1.49
CA ALA A 104 8.87 4.34 2.76
C ALA A 104 10.38 4.58 2.98
N GLN A 105 11.19 4.38 1.95
CA GLN A 105 12.63 4.63 1.98
C GLN A 105 12.97 6.12 2.15
N ASP A 106 12.28 7.00 1.42
CA ASP A 106 12.49 8.44 1.51
C ASP A 106 12.12 8.98 2.90
N VAL A 107 10.97 8.54 3.44
CA VAL A 107 10.54 8.90 4.80
C VAL A 107 11.50 8.33 5.86
N GLN A 108 11.95 7.08 5.69
CA GLN A 108 12.95 6.47 6.57
C GLN A 108 14.24 7.30 6.58
N HIS A 109 14.70 7.73 5.41
CA HIS A 109 15.92 8.51 5.26
C HIS A 109 15.82 9.84 6.00
N ASP A 110 14.74 10.59 5.78
CA ASP A 110 14.50 11.88 6.43
C ASP A 110 14.41 11.73 7.96
N ILE A 111 13.63 10.76 8.46
CA ILE A 111 13.50 10.48 9.89
C ILE A 111 14.85 10.09 10.51
N ARG A 112 15.64 9.29 9.80
CA ARG A 112 16.97 8.86 10.25
C ARG A 112 17.91 10.05 10.39
N LEU A 113 17.98 10.92 9.39
CA LEU A 113 18.82 12.12 9.45
C LEU A 113 18.43 13.03 10.61
N ASP A 114 17.13 13.28 10.79
CA ASP A 114 16.63 14.13 11.86
C ASP A 114 16.88 13.53 13.26
N ALA A 115 16.69 12.21 13.40
CA ALA A 115 16.96 11.51 14.65
C ALA A 115 18.46 11.50 14.98
N TYR A 116 19.33 11.26 14.00
CA TYR A 116 20.78 11.35 14.20
C TYR A 116 21.22 12.76 14.58
N SER A 117 20.72 13.78 13.88
CA SER A 117 21.01 15.19 14.20
C SER A 117 20.56 15.53 15.62
N HIS A 118 19.38 15.07 16.03
CA HIS A 118 18.90 15.27 17.39
C HIS A 118 19.82 14.62 18.43
N VAL A 119 20.20 13.36 18.20
CA VAL A 119 21.09 12.63 19.12
C VAL A 119 22.45 13.29 19.25
N GLN A 120 23.04 13.79 18.16
CA GLN A 120 24.33 14.49 18.20
C GLN A 120 24.31 15.79 19.02
N ASN A 121 23.14 16.41 19.19
CA ASN A 121 22.97 17.64 19.96
C ASN A 121 22.58 17.40 21.43
N LEU A 122 22.55 16.14 21.88
CA LEU A 122 22.24 15.82 23.28
C LEU A 122 23.45 16.10 24.19
N GLU A 123 23.16 16.49 25.43
CA GLU A 123 24.17 16.74 26.46
C GLU A 123 24.82 15.43 26.93
N SER A 124 26.09 15.47 27.35
CA SER A 124 26.82 14.29 27.85
C SER A 124 26.09 13.58 28.99
N ALA A 125 25.44 14.31 29.89
CA ALA A 125 24.66 13.75 31.00
C ALA A 125 23.56 12.79 30.52
N TYR A 126 22.95 13.05 29.35
CA TYR A 126 21.95 12.16 28.78
C TYR A 126 22.55 10.78 28.42
N PHE A 127 23.79 10.76 27.93
CA PHE A 127 24.49 9.53 27.57
C PHE A 127 25.04 8.76 28.79
N GLU A 128 25.25 9.43 29.92
CA GLU A 128 25.62 8.79 31.18
C GLU A 128 24.42 8.05 31.81
N GLU A 129 23.20 8.57 31.61
CA GLU A 129 21.96 8.02 32.16
C GLU A 129 21.25 6.98 31.26
N ARG A 130 21.67 6.86 30.00
CA ARG A 130 21.02 6.00 28.99
C ARG A 130 22.00 5.02 28.35
N SER A 131 21.52 3.83 28.02
CA SER A 131 22.34 2.87 27.29
C SER A 131 22.51 3.29 25.83
N THR A 132 23.75 3.32 25.35
CA THR A 132 24.06 3.55 23.94
C THR A 132 23.35 2.55 23.02
N GLY A 133 23.16 1.31 23.50
CA GLY A 133 22.42 0.28 22.78
C GLY A 133 20.95 0.65 22.55
N ALA A 134 20.26 1.27 23.52
CA ALA A 134 18.88 1.71 23.33
C ALA A 134 18.79 2.83 22.28
N LEU A 135 19.75 3.78 22.28
CA LEU A 135 19.82 4.82 21.26
C LEU A 135 20.03 4.26 19.85
N LEU A 136 20.94 3.29 19.73
CA LEU A 136 21.18 2.61 18.45
C LEU A 136 19.98 1.81 17.97
N SER A 137 19.23 1.17 18.88
CA SER A 137 18.00 0.44 18.54
C SER A 137 16.92 1.40 18.03
N VAL A 138 16.73 2.57 18.64
CA VAL A 138 15.80 3.59 18.13
C VAL A 138 16.22 4.08 16.73
N LEU A 139 17.51 4.36 16.53
CA LEU A 139 18.02 4.86 15.25
C LEU A 139 18.00 3.82 14.11
N ASN A 140 17.92 2.54 14.46
CA ASN A 140 17.95 1.45 13.49
C ASN A 140 16.61 0.70 13.46
N ASP A 141 16.27 -0.03 14.51
CA ASP A 141 15.14 -0.96 14.54
C ASP A 141 13.78 -0.25 14.47
N ASP A 142 13.58 0.78 15.29
CA ASP A 142 12.30 1.52 15.34
C ASP A 142 12.06 2.26 14.01
N ILE A 143 13.12 2.87 13.45
CA ILE A 143 13.05 3.55 12.15
C ILE A 143 12.79 2.54 11.02
N ASN A 144 13.45 1.38 11.03
CA ASN A 144 13.18 0.33 10.04
C ASN A 144 11.75 -0.25 10.21
N GLN A 145 11.19 -0.25 11.43
CA GLN A 145 9.82 -0.69 11.65
C GLN A 145 8.80 0.31 11.09
N LEU A 146 9.08 1.62 11.18
CA LEU A 146 8.30 2.65 10.51
C LEU A 146 8.35 2.50 8.98
N GLU A 147 9.52 2.21 8.42
CA GLU A 147 9.67 1.94 6.98
C GLU A 147 8.81 0.75 6.54
N ARG A 148 8.91 -0.40 7.21
CA ARG A 148 8.07 -1.57 6.90
C ARG A 148 6.58 -1.30 7.02
N PHE A 149 6.19 -0.49 8.00
CA PHE A 149 4.80 -0.07 8.15
C PHE A 149 4.33 0.76 6.96
N LEU A 150 5.17 1.67 6.44
CA LEU A 150 4.85 2.48 5.27
C LEU A 150 4.93 1.68 3.95
N ASP A 151 5.87 0.76 3.82
CA ASP A 151 6.07 -0.08 2.61
C ASP A 151 4.89 -1.06 2.43
N VAL A 152 4.55 -1.79 3.49
CA VAL A 152 3.56 -2.88 3.41
C VAL A 152 2.27 -2.53 4.17
N GLY A 153 2.40 -2.09 5.42
CA GLY A 153 1.25 -1.91 6.31
C GLY A 153 0.23 -0.89 5.81
N ALA A 154 0.69 0.23 5.24
CA ALA A 154 -0.18 1.26 4.70
C ALA A 154 -0.98 0.77 3.49
N ASN A 155 -0.34 0.03 2.58
CA ASN A 155 -1.00 -0.56 1.43
C ASN A 155 -2.05 -1.60 1.87
N GLU A 156 -1.72 -2.50 2.80
CA GLU A 156 -2.64 -3.52 3.32
C GLU A 156 -3.91 -2.91 3.95
N ILE A 157 -3.76 -1.80 4.70
CA ILE A 157 -4.92 -1.10 5.27
C ILE A 157 -5.87 -0.63 4.15
N ILE A 158 -5.34 -0.10 3.05
CA ILE A 158 -6.15 0.33 1.90
C ILE A 158 -6.85 -0.87 1.26
N HIS A 159 -6.15 -1.99 1.08
CA HIS A 159 -6.75 -3.21 0.53
C HIS A 159 -7.90 -3.74 1.38
N VAL A 160 -7.74 -3.77 2.71
CA VAL A 160 -8.78 -4.21 3.65
C VAL A 160 -9.96 -3.24 3.66
N LEU A 161 -9.73 -1.93 3.63
CA LEU A 161 -10.83 -0.95 3.60
C LEU A 161 -11.64 -0.97 2.30
N THR A 162 -11.03 -1.45 1.22
CA THR A 162 -11.67 -1.52 -0.11
C THR A 162 -12.46 -2.81 -0.32
N THR A 163 -12.22 -3.85 0.51
CA THR A 163 -12.89 -5.17 0.42
C THR A 163 -14.04 -5.27 1.40
#